data_AF-A0A3C1YQE0-F1
#
_entry.id   AF-A0A3C1YQE0-F1
#
_cell.length_a   1.000
_cell.length_b   1.000
_cell.length_c   1.000
_cell.angle_alpha   90.00
_cell.angle_beta   90.00
_cell.angle_gamma   90.00
#
_symmetry.space_group_name_H-M   'P 1'
#
loop_
_entity.id
_entity.type
_entity.pdbx_description
1 polymer ?
#
loop_
_entity_poly.entity_id
_entity_poly.type
_entity_poly.pdbx_seq_one_letter_code
_entity_poly.pdbx_strand_id
1 'polypeptide(L)'
;TADEVLLTMSYPKLFSSLAVVEGFGEIWEFRKPQWWRSNLEIKKQHNQLPFAKFIVGKWGKGGMFELPNGERIEYVHEVWKNKNEIFSQQKVKLISLDRGSLFKTSLSVIIEHESELLDKNPWIIMVVYSQMLERRQAAHAAM
;
A
#
# COMPACT_ATOMS: atom_id res chain seq x y z
N THR A 1 -20.10 17.85 8.15
CA THR A 1 -18.85 17.31 8.73
C THR A 1 -17.77 17.63 7.73
N ALA A 2 -16.68 18.27 8.15
CA ALA A 2 -15.57 18.54 7.24
C ALA A 2 -14.80 17.24 7.02
N ASP A 3 -14.43 16.93 5.78
CA ASP A 3 -13.60 15.78 5.46
C ASP A 3 -12.19 16.03 5.99
N GLU A 4 -11.68 15.14 6.83
CA GLU A 4 -10.33 15.19 7.36
C GLU A 4 -9.37 14.38 6.47
N VAL A 5 -8.25 14.99 6.08
CA VAL A 5 -7.22 14.31 5.31
C VAL A 5 -6.27 13.59 6.26
N LEU A 6 -6.36 12.26 6.29
CA LEU A 6 -5.52 11.43 7.15
C LEU A 6 -4.10 11.23 6.59
N LEU A 7 -3.99 11.00 5.28
CA LEU A 7 -2.75 10.72 4.56
C LEU A 7 -2.76 11.36 3.18
N THR A 8 -1.61 11.89 2.77
CA THR A 8 -1.37 12.39 1.41
C THR A 8 -0.19 11.64 0.80
N MET A 9 -0.30 11.22 -0.46
CA MET A 9 0.80 10.61 -1.21
C MET A 9 1.16 11.47 -2.43
N SER A 10 2.44 11.72 -2.63
CA SER A 10 2.97 12.52 -3.73
C SER A 10 4.17 11.86 -4.41
N TYR A 11 4.40 12.20 -5.67
CA TYR A 11 5.58 11.80 -6.44
C TYR A 11 6.41 13.06 -6.73
N PRO A 12 7.51 13.31 -6.00
CA PRO A 12 8.18 14.62 -6.01
C PRO A 12 8.91 14.94 -7.32
N LYS A 13 9.18 13.94 -8.16
CA LYS A 13 9.75 14.13 -9.50
C LYS A 13 8.92 13.36 -10.53
N LEU A 14 8.75 13.94 -11.72
CA LEU A 14 8.18 13.24 -12.87
C LEU A 14 9.02 11.98 -13.14
N PHE A 15 8.35 10.84 -13.33
CA PHE A 15 8.98 9.52 -13.53
C PHE A 15 9.81 8.98 -12.36
N SER A 16 9.66 9.53 -11.16
CA SER A 16 10.35 8.99 -9.99
C SER A 16 9.78 7.64 -9.55
N SER A 17 10.66 6.74 -9.12
CA SER A 17 10.30 5.54 -8.36
C SER A 17 10.12 5.80 -6.86
N LEU A 18 10.18 7.08 -6.45
CA LEU A 18 9.94 7.55 -5.09
C LEU A 18 8.50 8.05 -4.96
N ALA A 19 7.75 7.47 -4.03
CA ALA A 19 6.52 8.05 -3.50
C ALA A 19 6.77 8.54 -2.08
N VAL A 20 6.25 9.70 -1.73
CA VAL A 20 6.33 10.29 -0.39
C VAL A 20 4.92 10.33 0.18
N VAL A 21 4.75 9.78 1.38
CA VAL A 21 3.48 9.76 2.11
C VAL A 21 3.62 10.56 3.39
N GLU A 22 2.69 11.46 3.65
CA GLU A 22 2.65 12.31 4.84
C GLU A 22 1.30 12.15 5.54
N GLY A 23 1.33 12.04 6.87
CA GLY A 23 0.13 12.04 7.72
C GLY A 23 0.43 11.47 9.10
N PHE A 24 -0.51 11.64 10.03
CA PHE A 24 -0.31 11.25 11.45
C PHE A 24 0.97 11.81 12.09
N GLY A 25 1.44 12.99 11.64
CA GLY A 25 2.67 13.63 12.14
C GLY A 25 3.97 12.99 11.65
N GLU A 26 3.91 12.08 10.68
CA GLU A 26 5.05 11.33 10.17
C GLU A 26 5.13 11.44 8.64
N ILE A 27 6.34 11.23 8.11
CA ILE A 27 6.60 11.18 6.66
C ILE A 27 7.31 9.87 6.34
N TRP A 28 6.77 9.15 5.36
CA TRP A 28 7.29 7.90 4.84
C TRP A 28 7.70 8.03 3.38
N GLU A 29 8.80 7.38 3.03
CA GLU A 29 9.30 7.28 1.66
C GLU A 29 9.19 5.85 1.18
N PHE A 30 8.53 5.65 0.04
CA PHE A 30 8.42 4.37 -0.63
C PHE A 30 9.32 4.38 -1.86
N ARG A 31 10.26 3.44 -1.93
CA ARG A 31 11.23 3.39 -3.02
C ARG A 31 11.42 1.98 -3.53
N LYS A 32 11.41 1.81 -4.85
CA LYS A 32 11.91 0.59 -5.48
C LYS A 32 13.45 0.66 -5.50
N PRO A 33 14.18 -0.26 -4.84
CA PRO A 33 15.64 -0.19 -4.76
C PRO A 33 16.28 -0.34 -6.14
N GLN A 34 15.67 -1.15 -7.02
CA GLN A 34 16.06 -1.34 -8.41
C GLN A 34 14.78 -1.51 -9.25
N TRP A 35 14.77 -1.03 -10.49
CA TRP A 35 13.57 -1.03 -11.34
C TRP A 35 13.06 -2.44 -11.67
N TRP A 36 13.93 -3.46 -11.62
CA TRP A 36 13.58 -4.87 -11.85
C TRP A 36 13.21 -5.65 -10.59
N ARG A 37 13.48 -5.10 -9.39
CA ARG A 37 13.14 -5.78 -8.15
C ARG A 37 11.68 -5.53 -7.83
N SER A 38 10.99 -6.60 -7.42
CA SER A 38 9.57 -6.58 -7.07
C SER A 38 9.31 -6.13 -5.63
N ASN A 39 10.34 -5.68 -4.91
CA ASN A 39 10.19 -5.17 -3.55
C ASN A 39 10.13 -3.64 -3.52
N LEU A 40 9.32 -3.12 -2.61
CA LEU A 40 9.23 -1.72 -2.26
C LEU A 40 9.82 -1.56 -0.86
N GLU A 41 10.80 -0.69 -0.70
CA GLU A 41 11.38 -0.34 0.60
C GLU A 41 10.62 0.83 1.20
N ILE A 42 10.38 0.76 2.51
CA ILE A 42 9.70 1.80 3.28
C ILE A 42 10.68 2.39 4.29
N LYS A 43 10.84 3.71 4.22
CA LYS A 43 11.72 4.51 5.08
C LYS A 43 10.90 5.56 5.80
N LYS A 44 11.31 5.91 7.02
CA LYS A 44 10.88 7.19 7.62
C LYS A 44 11.74 8.30 7.04
N GLN A 45 11.19 9.51 6.97
CA GLN A 45 11.94 10.68 6.55
C GLN A 45 13.22 10.83 7.40
N HIS A 46 14.32 11.18 6.74
CA HIS A 46 15.66 11.30 7.32
C HIS A 46 16.34 10.01 7.79
N ASN A 47 15.65 8.86 7.78
CA ASN A 47 16.30 7.57 8.04
C ASN A 47 16.99 7.05 6.78
N GLN A 48 18.27 6.70 6.91
CA GLN A 48 19.05 6.18 5.77
C GLN A 48 18.62 4.76 5.38
N LEU A 49 18.25 3.94 6.37
CA LEU A 49 17.90 2.53 6.19
C LEU A 49 16.39 2.31 6.19
N PRO A 50 15.88 1.39 5.33
CA PRO A 50 14.49 0.98 5.38
C PRO A 50 14.18 0.20 6.65
N PHE A 51 13.03 0.48 7.24
CA PHE A 51 12.55 -0.23 8.44
C PHE A 51 11.53 -1.32 8.09
N ALA A 52 10.91 -1.23 6.92
CA ALA A 52 9.96 -2.21 6.41
C ALA A 52 10.13 -2.39 4.91
N LYS A 53 9.58 -3.49 4.39
CA LYS A 53 9.53 -3.76 2.95
C LYS A 53 8.20 -4.40 2.58
N PHE A 54 7.72 -4.06 1.40
CA PHE A 54 6.61 -4.76 0.75
C PHE A 54 7.16 -5.62 -0.37
N ILE A 55 6.83 -6.91 -0.36
CA ILE A 55 7.25 -7.89 -1.35
C ILE A 55 6.03 -8.25 -2.19
N VAL A 56 6.04 -7.86 -3.46
CA VAL A 56 4.96 -8.22 -4.38
C VAL A 56 4.92 -9.74 -4.57
N GLY A 57 3.72 -10.30 -4.46
CA GLY A 57 3.47 -11.72 -4.66
C GLY A 57 3.59 -12.12 -6.14
N LYS A 58 3.83 -13.40 -6.39
CA LYS A 58 3.89 -13.92 -7.77
C LYS A 58 2.53 -13.70 -8.48
N TRP A 59 2.58 -13.39 -9.77
CA TRP A 59 1.40 -13.24 -10.63
C TRP A 59 0.43 -12.11 -10.21
N GLY A 60 0.90 -11.09 -9.48
CA GLY A 60 0.08 -9.92 -9.14
C GLY A 60 -1.10 -10.20 -8.20
N LYS A 61 -1.07 -11.31 -7.45
CA LYS A 61 -2.11 -11.73 -6.49
C LYS A 61 -2.02 -11.03 -5.13
N GLY A 62 -1.25 -9.95 -5.02
CA GLY A 62 -1.05 -9.20 -3.79
C GLY A 62 0.42 -9.12 -3.39
N GLY A 63 0.71 -9.29 -2.10
CA GLY A 63 2.06 -9.26 -1.56
C GLY A 63 2.10 -9.36 -0.05
N MET A 64 3.28 -9.17 0.53
CA MET A 64 3.50 -9.28 1.97
C MET A 64 4.33 -8.09 2.46
N PHE A 65 3.87 -7.48 3.54
CA PHE A 65 4.62 -6.52 4.31
C PHE A 65 5.47 -7.27 5.34
N GLU A 66 6.78 -7.05 5.31
CA GLU A 66 7.68 -7.42 6.39
C GLU A 66 7.99 -6.14 7.19
N LEU A 67 7.56 -6.15 8.45
CA LEU A 67 7.66 -5.06 9.40
C LEU A 67 8.82 -5.32 10.38
N PRO A 68 9.20 -4.34 11.23
CA PRO A 68 10.16 -4.55 12.30
C PRO A 68 9.81 -5.76 13.18
N ASN A 69 10.82 -6.33 13.84
CA ASN A 69 10.66 -7.46 14.78
C ASN A 69 10.06 -8.74 14.16
N GLY A 70 10.01 -8.85 12.84
CA GLY A 70 9.50 -10.03 12.14
C GLY A 70 7.98 -10.07 11.98
N GLU A 71 7.28 -8.99 12.35
CA GLU A 71 5.84 -8.85 12.16
C GLU A 71 5.49 -8.82 10.66
N ARG A 72 4.31 -9.36 10.32
CA ARG A 72 3.88 -9.50 8.93
C ARG A 72 2.42 -9.14 8.75
N ILE A 73 2.15 -8.44 7.66
CA ILE A 73 0.81 -8.18 7.14
C ILE A 73 0.74 -8.70 5.71
N GLU A 74 -0.32 -9.43 5.39
CA GLU A 74 -0.56 -9.94 4.05
C GLU A 74 -1.52 -9.03 3.31
N TYR A 75 -1.22 -8.78 2.04
CA TYR A 75 -2.13 -8.12 1.12
C TYR A 75 -2.54 -9.11 0.03
N VAL A 76 -3.83 -9.27 -0.17
CA VAL A 76 -4.43 -10.19 -1.14
C VAL A 76 -5.18 -9.39 -2.19
N HIS A 77 -4.93 -9.72 -3.45
CA HIS A 77 -5.69 -9.22 -4.59
C HIS A 77 -6.41 -10.38 -5.27
N GLU A 78 -7.73 -10.45 -5.08
CA GLU A 78 -8.58 -11.44 -5.75
C GLU A 78 -8.98 -10.91 -7.13
N VAL A 79 -8.18 -11.22 -8.16
CA VAL A 79 -8.40 -10.77 -9.55
C VAL A 79 -9.83 -11.01 -10.02
N TRP A 80 -10.39 -12.19 -9.75
CA TRP A 80 -11.74 -12.59 -10.19
C TRP A 80 -12.86 -11.76 -9.55
N LYS A 81 -12.67 -11.33 -8.30
CA LYS A 81 -13.66 -10.52 -7.58
C LYS A 81 -13.31 -9.03 -7.59
N ASN A 82 -12.17 -8.66 -8.18
CA ASN A 82 -11.57 -7.33 -8.13
C ASN A 82 -11.49 -6.77 -6.69
N LYS A 83 -11.20 -7.63 -5.72
CA LYS A 83 -11.10 -7.26 -4.30
C LYS A 83 -9.66 -7.11 -3.86
N ASN A 84 -9.43 -6.12 -2.99
CA ASN A 84 -8.14 -5.83 -2.40
C ASN A 84 -8.33 -5.87 -0.89
N GLU A 85 -7.64 -6.77 -0.21
CA GLU A 85 -7.88 -7.08 1.19
C GLU A 85 -6.54 -7.19 1.93
N ILE A 86 -6.53 -6.77 3.19
CA ILE A 86 -5.36 -6.81 4.06
C ILE A 86 -5.66 -7.74 5.22
N PHE A 87 -4.74 -8.65 5.52
CA PHE A 87 -4.86 -9.66 6.56
C PHE A 87 -3.72 -9.60 7.56
N SER A 88 -4.01 -9.94 8.81
CA SER A 88 -2.99 -10.21 9.83
C SER A 88 -2.24 -11.50 9.53
N GLN A 89 -1.14 -11.73 10.26
CA GLN A 89 -0.41 -12.99 10.21
C GLN A 89 -1.29 -14.20 10.58
N GLN A 90 -2.30 -14.01 11.42
CA GLN A 90 -3.27 -15.03 11.83
C GLN A 90 -4.43 -15.18 10.84
N LYS A 91 -4.32 -14.60 9.63
CA LYS A 91 -5.35 -14.65 8.57
C LYS A 91 -6.68 -13.99 8.95
N VAL A 92 -6.65 -13.05 9.90
CA VAL A 92 -7.81 -12.21 10.22
C VAL A 92 -7.85 -11.06 9.23
N LYS A 93 -8.98 -10.85 8.56
CA LYS A 93 -9.17 -9.76 7.60
C LYS A 93 -9.24 -8.42 8.35
N LEU A 94 -8.30 -7.53 8.10
CA LEU A 94 -8.19 -6.25 8.80
C LEU A 94 -8.85 -5.12 8.00
N ILE A 95 -8.60 -5.06 6.69
CA ILE A 95 -9.10 -4.00 5.81
C ILE A 95 -9.62 -4.58 4.51
N SER A 96 -10.75 -4.04 4.05
CA SER A 96 -11.28 -4.21 2.70
C SER A 96 -11.16 -2.90 1.93
N LEU A 97 -10.61 -2.95 0.71
CA LEU A 97 -10.53 -1.81 -0.19
C LEU A 97 -11.44 -2.06 -1.40
N ASP A 98 -12.53 -1.30 -1.49
CA ASP A 98 -13.54 -1.44 -2.55
C ASP A 98 -13.76 -0.13 -3.30
N ARG A 99 -13.70 -0.20 -4.62
CA ARG A 99 -13.89 0.93 -5.52
C ARG A 99 -15.37 1.17 -5.85
N GLY A 100 -16.22 0.16 -5.66
CA GLY A 100 -17.63 0.13 -6.04
C GLY A 100 -17.88 0.15 -7.56
N SER A 101 -17.23 1.04 -8.30
CA SER A 101 -17.34 1.19 -9.76
C SER A 101 -15.99 1.47 -10.42
N LEU A 102 -15.79 0.95 -11.64
CA LEU A 102 -14.56 1.10 -12.42
C LEU A 102 -14.25 2.55 -12.84
N PHE A 103 -15.27 3.41 -12.90
CA PHE A 103 -15.16 4.81 -13.33
C PHE A 103 -14.87 5.78 -12.19
N LYS A 104 -15.08 5.40 -10.93
CA LYS A 104 -14.77 6.26 -9.78
C LYS A 104 -13.27 6.37 -9.57
N THR A 105 -12.75 7.56 -9.32
CA THR A 105 -11.35 7.78 -8.94
C THR A 105 -11.12 7.54 -7.45
N SER A 106 -12.19 7.59 -6.65
CA SER A 106 -12.19 7.31 -5.22
C SER A 106 -12.26 5.81 -4.90
N LEU A 107 -11.76 5.46 -3.73
CA LEU A 107 -11.75 4.11 -3.17
C LEU A 107 -12.32 4.18 -1.74
N SER A 108 -13.16 3.24 -1.37
CA SER A 108 -13.62 3.07 0.01
C SER A 108 -12.66 2.13 0.73
N VAL A 109 -12.20 2.54 1.91
CA VAL A 109 -11.37 1.72 2.79
C VAL A 109 -12.21 1.40 4.02
N ILE A 110 -12.48 0.13 4.25
CA ILE A 110 -13.31 -0.35 5.36
C ILE A 110 -12.39 -1.09 6.32
N ILE A 111 -12.30 -0.61 7.57
CA ILE A 111 -11.63 -1.31 8.65
C ILE A 111 -12.60 -2.35 9.20
N GLU A 112 -12.27 -3.62 9.00
CA GLU A 112 -13.11 -4.76 9.38
C GLU A 112 -12.82 -5.19 10.82
N HIS A 113 -11.53 -5.16 11.20
CA HIS A 113 -11.05 -5.46 12.54
C HIS A 113 -9.92 -4.50 12.92
N GLU A 114 -9.96 -4.01 14.16
CA GLU A 114 -8.89 -3.19 14.73
C GLU A 114 -7.57 -3.95 14.78
N SER A 115 -6.47 -3.23 14.61
CA SER A 115 -5.14 -3.82 14.63
C SER A 115 -4.09 -2.80 15.04
N GLU A 116 -3.44 -3.05 16.18
CA GLU A 116 -2.32 -2.22 16.63
C GLU A 116 -1.22 -2.12 15.56
N LEU A 117 -1.04 -3.15 14.73
CA LEU A 117 -0.06 -3.12 13.64
C LEU A 117 -0.42 -2.09 12.58
N LEU A 118 -1.71 -1.97 12.24
CA LEU A 118 -2.17 -0.96 11.29
C LEU A 118 -2.16 0.43 11.91
N ASP A 119 -2.49 0.56 13.19
CA ASP A 119 -2.42 1.83 13.90
C ASP A 119 -0.99 2.38 13.95
N LYS A 120 0.00 1.48 14.17
CA LYS A 120 1.43 1.82 14.13
C LYS A 120 1.96 2.02 12.70
N ASN A 121 1.29 1.48 11.69
CA ASN A 121 1.74 1.49 10.30
C ASN A 121 0.64 1.90 9.30
N PRO A 122 0.04 3.10 9.44
CA PRO A 122 -1.09 3.52 8.61
C PRO A 122 -0.71 3.68 7.12
N TRP A 123 0.57 3.89 6.85
CA TRP A 123 1.17 3.96 5.51
C TRP A 123 0.95 2.68 4.67
N ILE A 124 0.65 1.54 5.29
CA ILE A 124 0.36 0.27 4.60
C ILE A 124 -0.78 0.43 3.59
N ILE A 125 -1.82 1.19 3.96
CA ILE A 125 -2.98 1.45 3.10
C ILE A 125 -2.53 2.17 1.81
N MET A 126 -1.60 3.12 1.93
CA MET A 126 -1.08 3.87 0.80
C MET A 126 -0.20 3.03 -0.12
N VAL A 127 0.57 2.08 0.43
CA VAL A 127 1.29 1.10 -0.39
C VAL A 127 0.29 0.27 -1.20
N VAL A 128 -0.74 -0.30 -0.56
CA VAL A 128 -1.76 -1.08 -1.29
C VAL A 128 -2.44 -0.24 -2.37
N TYR A 129 -2.80 1.01 -2.06
CA TYR A 129 -3.38 1.94 -3.02
C TYR A 129 -2.45 2.20 -4.22
N SER A 130 -1.16 2.47 -3.98
CA SER A 130 -0.17 2.65 -5.05
C SER A 130 -0.07 1.42 -5.96
N GLN A 131 -0.12 0.21 -5.39
CA GLN A 131 -0.08 -1.04 -6.16
C GLN A 131 -1.34 -1.19 -7.01
N MET A 132 -2.49 -0.74 -6.53
CA MET A 132 -3.73 -0.71 -7.32
C MET A 132 -3.62 0.25 -8.51
N LEU A 133 -3.02 1.43 -8.31
CA LEU A 133 -2.77 2.40 -9.38
C LEU A 133 -1.80 1.88 -10.43
N GLU A 134 -0.68 1.28 -10.02
CA GLU A 134 0.32 0.69 -10.92
C GLU A 134 -0.30 -0.39 -11.82
N ARG A 135 -1.12 -1.29 -11.24
CA ARG A 135 -1.83 -2.33 -12.02
C ARG A 135 -2.80 -1.75 -13.03
N ARG A 136 -3.51 -0.66 -12.67
CA ARG A 136 -4.43 0.01 -13.59
C ARG A 136 -3.69 0.64 -14.76
N GLN A 137 -2.58 1.32 -14.50
CA GLN A 137 -1.77 1.93 -15.56
C GLN A 137 -1.22 0.86 -16.52
N ALA A 138 -0.73 -0.26 -15.98
CA ALA A 138 -0.26 -1.39 -16.79
C ALA A 138 -1.39 -1.98 -17.66
N ALA A 139 -2.61 -2.11 -17.13
CA ALA A 139 -3.76 -2.58 -17.91
C ALA A 139 -4.14 -1.63 -19.05
N HIS A 140 -4.10 -0.30 -18.82
CA HIS A 140 -4.37 0.69 -19.86
C HIS A 140 -3.28 0.73 -20.96
N ALA A 141 -2.02 0.49 -20.62
CA ALA A 141 -0.93 0.47 -21.59
C ALA A 141 -0.87 -0.80 -22.45
N ALA A 142 -1.57 -1.86 -22.05
CA ALA A 142 -1.64 -3.14 -22.77
C ALA A 142 -2.85 -3.25 -23.72
N MET A 143 -3.71 -2.22 -23.77
CA MET A 143 -4.83 -2.08 -24.71
C MET A 143 -4.40 -1.23 -25.90
#